data_AF-A0A2W4QE13-F1
#
_entry.id   AF-A0A2W4QE13-F1
#
_cell.length_a   1.000
_cell.length_b   1.000
_cell.length_c   1.000
_cell.angle_alpha   90.00
_cell.angle_beta   90.00
_cell.angle_gamma   90.00
#
_symmetry.space_group_name_H-M   'P 1'
#
loop_
_entity.id
_entity.type
_entity.pdbx_description
1 polymer ?
#
loop_
_entity_poly.entity_id
_entity_poly.type
_entity_poly.pdbx_seq_one_letter_code
_entity_poly.pdbx_strand_id
1 'polypeptide(L)'
;MPGDFAPGDLDPLAGLTSLETLHFMCCPRINDLGPLAGLTALRELVLPWCGQVTDITPLSGLKAIKHLDVFATNVKMFPEWIVNHPSLEHFEVTTLSDVPAELQSAKQGDNCLLRLRGWWKDKEQAGAVREPEVKVFLLGNGGVGKTQLARVLQGLPYDETVPTTHGVKLVSISRKAELVATDARLNIWGFGGQDIYHGTHALFLKGSAVFLILWNPELEKANLYTEGGMEMHRPLAYWLDYVRHLAGSECPVLVIQSKCDDGRAAERRPADALLEGLPGVRTLSFSARTRHGAETLVGVLRDAVAELHARHPPPLLGRGWVVIRDKLRHGLAEGTLRTMARADFDELCRETGGVSDPAILREYLHRSGVIFHSENLFGGKIIIDQSWALEAIYTIFDRHRCLPWLRGDGTFTRQEIDRLVWHDLGLTVEEQELFLSMMASCGICFHWHEKADGEWVWLAPELRPPREAVRENRSPPGE
;
A
#
# COMPACT_ATOMS: atom_id res chain seq x y z
N MET A 1 -34.55 -30.23 31.79
CA MET A 1 -34.72 -29.16 30.80
C MET A 1 -33.36 -28.90 30.17
N PRO A 2 -33.07 -29.35 28.94
CA PRO A 2 -31.95 -28.75 28.22
C PRO A 2 -32.41 -27.33 27.87
N GLY A 3 -31.76 -26.31 28.46
CA GLY A 3 -32.06 -24.93 28.13
C GLY A 3 -31.75 -24.68 26.66
N ASP A 4 -32.70 -24.12 25.92
CA ASP A 4 -32.53 -23.63 24.56
C ASP A 4 -31.57 -22.44 24.56
N PHE A 5 -30.26 -22.69 24.66
CA PHE A 5 -29.26 -21.66 24.41
C PHE A 5 -29.17 -21.46 22.90
N ALA A 6 -29.55 -20.26 22.45
CA ALA A 6 -29.41 -19.90 21.05
C ALA A 6 -27.90 -19.91 20.70
N PRO A 7 -27.51 -20.41 19.53
CA PRO A 7 -26.10 -20.36 19.12
C PRO A 7 -25.60 -18.90 19.07
N GLY A 8 -24.58 -18.57 19.88
CA GLY A 8 -24.07 -17.20 20.03
C GLY A 8 -24.56 -16.45 21.27
N ASP A 9 -25.44 -17.06 22.06
CA ASP A 9 -25.90 -16.53 23.35
C ASP A 9 -24.79 -16.53 24.40
N LEU A 10 -24.54 -15.36 25.01
CA LEU A 10 -23.54 -15.14 26.05
C LEU A 10 -24.15 -14.97 27.45
N ASP A 11 -25.47 -15.01 27.61
CA ASP A 11 -26.16 -14.87 28.92
C ASP A 11 -25.60 -15.79 30.02
N PRO A 12 -25.22 -17.06 29.73
CA PRO A 12 -24.63 -17.94 30.76
C PRO A 12 -23.32 -17.41 31.36
N LEU A 13 -22.63 -16.48 30.70
CA LEU A 13 -21.37 -15.91 31.16
C LEU A 13 -21.57 -14.71 32.10
N ALA A 14 -22.75 -14.07 32.11
CA ALA A 14 -22.97 -12.81 32.83
C ALA A 14 -22.68 -12.88 34.34
N GLY A 15 -22.84 -14.07 34.94
CA GLY A 15 -22.56 -14.31 36.37
C GLY A 15 -21.11 -14.62 36.72
N LEU A 16 -20.21 -14.76 35.73
CA LEU A 16 -18.82 -15.16 35.95
C LEU A 16 -17.92 -13.97 36.31
N THR A 17 -18.27 -13.22 37.36
CA THR A 17 -17.63 -11.94 37.71
C THR A 17 -16.14 -12.01 38.03
N SER A 18 -15.59 -13.21 38.26
CA SER A 18 -14.16 -13.46 38.47
C SER A 18 -13.40 -13.81 37.17
N LEU A 19 -14.08 -13.86 36.03
CA LEU A 19 -13.46 -14.19 34.74
C LEU A 19 -12.49 -13.07 34.33
N GLU A 20 -11.23 -13.43 34.11
CA GLU A 20 -10.17 -12.48 33.72
C GLU A 20 -9.86 -12.53 32.22
N THR A 21 -10.05 -13.68 31.56
CA THR A 21 -9.71 -13.88 30.15
C THR A 21 -10.83 -14.61 29.44
N LEU A 22 -11.23 -14.12 28.27
CA LEU A 22 -12.28 -14.72 27.45
C LEU A 22 -11.94 -14.62 25.96
N HIS A 23 -11.79 -15.77 25.30
CA HIS A 23 -11.42 -15.84 23.88
C HIS A 23 -12.54 -16.52 23.08
N PHE A 24 -13.03 -15.84 22.05
CA PHE A 24 -13.88 -16.40 21.01
C PHE A 24 -13.19 -16.23 19.66
N MET A 25 -12.76 -17.36 19.10
CA MET A 25 -12.09 -17.38 17.79
C MET A 25 -13.11 -17.80 16.73
N CYS A 26 -13.29 -16.99 15.69
CA CYS A 26 -14.13 -17.33 14.55
C CYS A 26 -15.55 -17.77 14.96
N CYS A 27 -16.20 -16.99 15.83
CA CYS A 27 -17.55 -17.26 16.31
C CYS A 27 -18.56 -16.35 15.60
N PRO A 28 -19.00 -16.68 14.36
CA PRO A 28 -19.79 -15.78 13.51
C PRO A 28 -21.21 -15.53 14.00
N ARG A 29 -21.66 -16.22 15.05
CA ARG A 29 -23.01 -16.09 15.61
C ARG A 29 -23.07 -15.17 16.83
N ILE A 30 -21.91 -14.76 17.38
CA ILE A 30 -21.88 -13.78 18.46
C ILE A 30 -22.22 -12.41 17.86
N ASN A 31 -23.28 -11.80 18.35
CA ASN A 31 -23.76 -10.49 17.90
C ASN A 31 -24.04 -9.52 19.06
N ASP A 32 -24.21 -10.02 20.28
CA ASP A 32 -24.47 -9.23 21.47
C ASP A 32 -23.38 -9.48 22.52
N LEU A 33 -22.77 -8.40 23.00
CA LEU A 33 -21.78 -8.39 24.08
C LEU A 33 -22.35 -7.85 25.40
N GLY A 34 -23.64 -7.50 25.44
CA GLY A 34 -24.37 -7.06 26.62
C GLY A 34 -24.12 -7.91 27.87
N PRO A 35 -24.16 -9.26 27.78
CA PRO A 35 -23.90 -10.13 28.91
C PRO A 35 -22.50 -9.98 29.54
N LEU A 36 -21.53 -9.45 28.79
CA LEU A 36 -20.16 -9.25 29.29
C LEU A 36 -19.98 -7.95 30.09
N ALA A 37 -20.95 -7.02 30.07
CA ALA A 37 -20.84 -5.69 30.67
C ALA A 37 -20.57 -5.71 32.20
N GLY A 38 -20.98 -6.78 32.88
CA GLY A 38 -20.80 -6.97 34.32
C GLY A 38 -19.48 -7.64 34.74
N LEU A 39 -18.66 -8.10 33.79
CA LEU A 39 -17.44 -8.88 34.05
C LEU A 39 -16.27 -7.96 34.44
N THR A 40 -16.40 -7.26 35.56
CA THR A 40 -15.47 -6.20 35.98
C THR A 40 -14.03 -6.65 36.25
N ALA A 41 -13.78 -7.96 36.41
CA ALA A 41 -12.45 -8.56 36.51
C ALA A 41 -11.79 -8.85 35.14
N LEU A 42 -12.53 -8.72 34.03
CA LEU A 42 -12.05 -9.07 32.70
C LEU A 42 -10.89 -8.17 32.27
N ARG A 43 -9.76 -8.80 31.94
CA ARG A 43 -8.50 -8.18 31.52
C ARG A 43 -8.24 -8.39 30.03
N GLU A 44 -8.71 -9.49 29.48
CA GLU A 44 -8.47 -9.87 28.09
C GLU A 44 -9.75 -10.39 27.44
N LEU A 45 -10.15 -9.77 26.34
CA LEU A 45 -11.24 -10.21 25.48
C LEU A 45 -10.76 -10.27 24.04
N VAL A 46 -10.84 -11.45 23.44
CA VAL A 46 -10.36 -11.72 22.08
C VAL A 46 -11.53 -12.25 21.26
N LEU A 47 -11.93 -11.53 20.21
CA LEU A 47 -13.11 -11.78 19.37
C LEU A 47 -12.81 -11.78 17.85
N PRO A 48 -11.65 -12.26 17.36
CA PRO A 48 -11.30 -12.06 15.97
C PRO A 48 -12.20 -12.89 15.06
N TRP A 49 -12.57 -12.29 13.92
CA TRP A 49 -13.49 -12.85 12.92
C TRP A 49 -14.90 -13.16 13.44
N CYS A 50 -15.33 -12.52 14.54
CA CYS A 50 -16.73 -12.54 14.98
C CYS A 50 -17.54 -11.51 14.18
N GLY A 51 -17.79 -11.80 12.91
CA GLY A 51 -18.31 -10.84 11.93
C GLY A 51 -19.73 -10.28 12.16
N GLN A 52 -20.48 -10.79 13.15
CA GLN A 52 -21.78 -10.23 13.54
C GLN A 52 -21.69 -9.25 14.72
N VAL A 53 -20.53 -9.11 15.36
CA VAL A 53 -20.32 -8.10 16.42
C VAL A 53 -20.21 -6.72 15.76
N THR A 54 -21.22 -5.87 15.99
CA THR A 54 -21.27 -4.50 15.47
C THR A 54 -21.10 -3.43 16.54
N ASP A 55 -21.35 -3.77 17.81
CA ASP A 55 -21.31 -2.85 18.93
C ASP A 55 -20.45 -3.41 20.08
N ILE A 56 -19.53 -2.59 20.57
CA ILE A 56 -18.66 -2.89 21.71
C ILE A 56 -18.87 -1.90 22.87
N THR A 57 -19.89 -1.05 22.78
CA THR A 57 -20.30 -0.13 23.86
C THR A 57 -20.56 -0.83 25.20
N PRO A 58 -21.11 -2.07 25.26
CA PRO A 58 -21.26 -2.80 26.51
C PRO A 58 -19.94 -2.98 27.30
N LEU A 59 -18.80 -2.95 26.62
CA LEU A 59 -17.48 -3.14 27.24
C LEU A 59 -16.91 -1.86 27.87
N SER A 60 -17.53 -0.69 27.61
CA SER A 60 -17.01 0.62 28.05
C SER A 60 -16.85 0.77 29.56
N GLY A 61 -17.60 0.00 30.35
CA GLY A 61 -17.53 -0.03 31.82
C GLY A 61 -16.42 -0.94 32.39
N LEU A 62 -15.79 -1.78 31.58
CA LEU A 62 -14.82 -2.80 32.02
C LEU A 62 -13.44 -2.20 32.26
N LYS A 63 -13.30 -1.39 33.31
CA LYS A 63 -12.09 -0.62 33.61
C LYS A 63 -10.81 -1.44 33.75
N ALA A 64 -10.89 -2.74 34.03
CA ALA A 64 -9.75 -3.64 34.16
C ALA A 64 -9.24 -4.20 32.82
N ILE A 65 -9.96 -4.00 31.70
CA ILE A 65 -9.59 -4.56 30.41
C ILE A 65 -8.28 -3.91 29.92
N LYS A 66 -7.32 -4.78 29.61
CA LYS A 66 -5.99 -4.44 29.10
C LYS A 66 -5.84 -4.77 27.63
N HIS A 67 -6.42 -5.89 27.20
CA HIS A 67 -6.33 -6.38 25.84
C HIS A 67 -7.74 -6.58 25.27
N LEU A 68 -8.04 -5.88 24.18
CA LEU A 68 -9.28 -6.04 23.43
C LEU A 68 -8.97 -6.25 21.95
N ASP A 69 -9.16 -7.47 21.47
CA ASP A 69 -9.04 -7.81 20.06
C ASP A 69 -10.45 -7.96 19.45
N VAL A 70 -10.80 -7.04 18.55
CA VAL A 70 -12.01 -7.09 17.72
C VAL A 70 -11.64 -7.08 16.23
N PHE A 71 -10.49 -7.67 15.89
CA PHE A 71 -9.99 -7.80 14.54
C PHE A 71 -11.00 -8.51 13.63
N ALA A 72 -11.26 -7.95 12.44
CA ALA A 72 -12.22 -8.51 11.49
C ALA A 72 -13.64 -8.77 12.06
N THR A 73 -14.08 -7.98 13.04
CA THR A 73 -15.50 -7.87 13.42
C THR A 73 -16.22 -6.89 12.48
N ASN A 74 -17.45 -6.45 12.82
CA ASN A 74 -18.20 -5.47 12.02
C ASN A 74 -18.45 -4.17 12.78
N VAL A 75 -17.57 -3.81 13.72
CA VAL A 75 -17.60 -2.52 14.42
C VAL A 75 -17.21 -1.43 13.44
N LYS A 76 -18.16 -0.53 13.12
CA LYS A 76 -17.98 0.52 12.09
C LYS A 76 -17.66 1.90 12.63
N MET A 77 -18.00 2.18 13.88
CA MET A 77 -17.86 3.51 14.48
C MET A 77 -16.75 3.51 15.51
N PHE A 78 -15.99 4.60 15.56
CA PHE A 78 -14.92 4.76 16.52
C PHE A 78 -15.45 4.71 17.97
N PRO A 79 -14.97 3.78 18.81
CA PRO A 79 -15.42 3.66 20.19
C PRO A 79 -14.74 4.73 21.07
N GLU A 80 -15.32 5.92 21.19
CA GLU A 80 -14.69 7.08 21.89
C GLU A 80 -14.18 6.76 23.31
N TRP A 81 -14.82 5.81 24.00
CA TRP A 81 -14.44 5.39 25.35
C TRP A 81 -13.00 4.80 25.41
N ILE A 82 -12.44 4.28 24.31
CA ILE A 82 -11.06 3.76 24.29
C ILE A 82 -10.02 4.86 24.51
N VAL A 83 -10.36 6.12 24.19
CA VAL A 83 -9.42 7.25 24.22
C VAL A 83 -8.86 7.44 25.62
N ASN A 84 -9.73 7.40 26.62
CA ASN A 84 -9.40 7.60 28.03
C ASN A 84 -9.54 6.33 28.87
N HIS A 85 -9.66 5.16 28.24
CA HIS A 85 -9.80 3.90 28.98
C HIS A 85 -8.56 3.66 29.87
N PRO A 86 -8.73 3.50 31.20
CA PRO A 86 -7.63 3.64 32.16
C PRO A 86 -6.59 2.53 32.10
N SER A 87 -6.98 1.32 31.71
CA SER A 87 -6.11 0.15 31.69
C SER A 87 -5.91 -0.46 30.31
N LEU A 88 -6.53 0.10 29.26
CA LEU A 88 -6.41 -0.47 27.92
C LEU A 88 -5.00 -0.20 27.40
N GLU A 89 -4.26 -1.28 27.14
CA GLU A 89 -2.87 -1.31 26.67
C GLU A 89 -2.81 -1.79 25.21
N HIS A 90 -3.77 -2.63 24.80
CA HIS A 90 -3.82 -3.24 23.48
C HIS A 90 -5.22 -3.22 22.90
N PHE A 91 -5.34 -2.73 21.66
CA PHE A 91 -6.59 -2.72 20.91
C PHE A 91 -6.35 -3.06 19.45
N GLU A 92 -7.10 -4.02 18.92
CA GLU A 92 -7.07 -4.40 17.50
C GLU A 92 -8.43 -4.24 16.85
N VAL A 93 -8.46 -3.57 15.69
CA VAL A 93 -9.67 -3.38 14.89
C VAL A 93 -9.30 -3.08 13.45
N THR A 94 -10.14 -3.48 12.50
CA THR A 94 -9.91 -3.31 11.05
C THR A 94 -11.08 -2.72 10.27
N THR A 95 -12.20 -2.42 10.95
CA THR A 95 -13.49 -2.15 10.28
C THR A 95 -14.11 -0.80 10.57
N LEU A 96 -13.39 0.11 11.24
CA LEU A 96 -13.86 1.47 11.52
C LEU A 96 -13.97 2.26 10.22
N SER A 97 -15.16 2.78 9.92
CA SER A 97 -15.47 3.49 8.68
C SER A 97 -15.27 5.01 8.77
N ASP A 98 -15.29 5.54 9.99
CA ASP A 98 -15.10 6.95 10.34
C ASP A 98 -13.65 7.31 10.72
N VAL A 99 -12.75 6.32 10.69
CA VAL A 99 -11.33 6.44 11.00
C VAL A 99 -10.49 6.10 9.78
N PRO A 100 -9.38 6.82 9.50
CA PRO A 100 -8.44 6.41 8.46
C PRO A 100 -8.01 4.95 8.60
N ALA A 101 -8.10 4.18 7.51
CA ALA A 101 -7.70 2.77 7.49
C ALA A 101 -6.21 2.58 7.84
N GLU A 102 -5.39 3.59 7.57
CA GLU A 102 -3.96 3.66 7.91
C GLU A 102 -3.70 3.66 9.42
N LEU A 103 -4.67 3.99 10.27
CA LEU A 103 -4.48 4.00 11.73
C LEU A 103 -4.86 2.66 12.37
N GLN A 104 -5.74 1.91 11.70
CA GLN A 104 -6.27 0.63 12.16
C GLN A 104 -5.23 -0.50 12.07
N SER A 105 -5.56 -1.66 12.63
CA SER A 105 -4.70 -2.84 12.57
C SER A 105 -4.53 -3.31 11.13
N ALA A 106 -3.28 -3.53 10.71
CA ALA A 106 -2.96 -4.03 9.36
C ALA A 106 -2.99 -5.56 9.27
N LYS A 107 -2.83 -6.24 10.41
CA LYS A 107 -2.83 -7.70 10.57
C LYS A 107 -3.15 -8.03 12.02
N GLN A 108 -3.51 -9.28 12.30
CA GLN A 108 -3.66 -9.73 13.67
C GLN A 108 -2.32 -9.58 14.43
N GLY A 109 -2.38 -9.11 15.67
CA GLY A 109 -1.23 -8.73 16.48
C GLY A 109 -0.80 -7.27 16.32
N ASP A 110 -1.38 -6.50 15.39
CA ASP A 110 -1.03 -5.09 15.18
C ASP A 110 -1.85 -4.17 16.10
N ASN A 111 -1.28 -3.83 17.26
CA ASN A 111 -1.88 -2.90 18.22
C ASN A 111 -2.06 -1.50 17.62
N CYS A 112 -3.30 -1.08 17.44
CA CYS A 112 -3.64 0.22 16.86
C CYS A 112 -4.00 1.29 17.90
N LEU A 113 -4.02 0.95 19.20
CA LEU A 113 -4.53 1.82 20.25
C LEU A 113 -3.88 3.21 20.30
N LEU A 114 -2.55 3.27 20.29
CA LEU A 114 -1.82 4.54 20.38
C LEU A 114 -2.10 5.42 19.17
N ARG A 115 -2.09 4.84 17.96
CA ARG A 115 -2.38 5.55 16.71
C ARG A 115 -3.77 6.18 16.74
N LEU A 116 -4.76 5.41 17.19
CA LEU A 116 -6.14 5.86 17.32
C LEU A 116 -6.31 6.97 18.37
N ARG A 117 -5.66 6.83 19.54
CA ARG A 117 -5.68 7.84 20.60
C ARG A 117 -5.08 9.17 20.15
N GLY A 118 -3.90 9.14 19.52
CA GLY A 118 -3.22 10.34 19.04
C GLY A 118 -4.01 11.05 17.94
N TRP A 119 -4.51 10.29 16.96
CA TRP A 119 -5.38 10.83 15.91
C TRP A 119 -6.64 11.50 16.48
N TRP A 120 -7.35 10.84 17.40
CA TRP A 120 -8.55 11.40 18.00
C TRP A 120 -8.25 12.73 18.70
N LYS A 121 -7.20 12.76 19.52
CA LYS A 121 -6.77 13.96 20.23
C LYS A 121 -6.45 15.11 19.27
N ASP A 122 -5.70 14.84 18.21
CA ASP A 122 -5.28 15.87 17.26
C ASP A 122 -6.46 16.38 16.42
N LYS A 123 -7.37 15.49 16.03
CA LYS A 123 -8.60 15.80 15.31
C LYS A 123 -9.51 16.72 16.13
N GLU A 124 -9.70 16.43 17.42
CA GLU A 124 -10.56 17.20 18.31
C GLU A 124 -9.92 18.55 18.73
N GLN A 125 -8.60 18.59 18.98
CA GLN A 125 -7.92 19.80 19.45
C GLN A 125 -7.67 20.84 18.34
N ALA A 126 -7.22 20.40 17.16
CA ALA A 126 -6.86 21.30 16.06
C ALA A 126 -8.03 21.54 15.08
N GLY A 127 -9.15 20.86 15.29
CA GLY A 127 -10.24 20.77 14.33
C GLY A 127 -9.94 19.79 13.20
N ALA A 128 -11.01 19.30 12.57
CA ALA A 128 -10.95 18.30 11.52
C ALA A 128 -11.11 18.89 10.11
N VAL A 129 -10.42 18.30 9.14
CA VAL A 129 -10.66 18.52 7.71
C VAL A 129 -10.91 17.18 7.06
N ARG A 130 -11.89 17.14 6.15
CA ARG A 130 -12.18 15.96 5.35
C ARG A 130 -11.25 15.95 4.15
N GLU A 131 -10.51 14.87 3.98
CA GLU A 131 -9.47 14.75 2.96
C GLU A 131 -9.85 13.67 1.95
N PRO A 132 -10.50 14.03 0.82
CA PRO A 132 -10.93 13.08 -0.19
C PRO A 132 -9.78 12.67 -1.11
N GLU A 133 -8.70 12.12 -0.56
CA GLU A 133 -7.60 11.59 -1.35
C GLU A 133 -7.84 10.12 -1.72
N VAL A 134 -7.59 9.78 -2.99
CA VAL A 134 -7.74 8.42 -3.50
C VAL A 134 -6.45 7.95 -4.15
N LYS A 135 -5.99 6.76 -3.75
CA LYS A 135 -4.89 6.06 -4.42
C LYS A 135 -5.42 5.40 -5.69
N VAL A 136 -4.77 5.64 -6.83
CA VAL A 136 -5.10 5.02 -8.11
C VAL A 136 -3.88 4.27 -8.61
N PHE A 137 -4.00 2.96 -8.83
CA PHE A 137 -2.89 2.12 -9.31
C PHE A 137 -3.03 1.83 -10.81
N LEU A 138 -1.98 2.11 -11.58
CA LEU A 138 -1.88 1.71 -12.98
C LEU A 138 -1.05 0.43 -13.10
N LEU A 139 -1.69 -0.64 -13.55
CA LEU A 139 -1.10 -1.97 -13.70
C LEU A 139 -1.14 -2.43 -15.17
N GLY A 140 -0.31 -3.41 -15.51
CA GLY A 140 -0.20 -3.98 -16.86
C GLY A 140 1.23 -3.98 -17.40
N ASN A 141 1.43 -4.66 -18.53
CA ASN A 141 2.76 -4.89 -19.12
C ASN A 141 3.51 -3.60 -19.49
N GLY A 142 4.83 -3.72 -19.66
CA GLY A 142 5.67 -2.65 -20.20
C GLY A 142 5.18 -2.21 -21.59
N GLY A 143 5.24 -0.91 -21.89
CA GLY A 143 4.84 -0.40 -23.21
C GLY A 143 3.33 -0.46 -23.53
N VAL A 144 2.47 -0.93 -22.61
CA VAL A 144 1.01 -1.00 -22.81
C VAL A 144 0.36 0.38 -22.88
N GLY A 145 0.99 1.44 -22.37
CA GLY A 145 0.48 2.81 -22.44
C GLY A 145 0.11 3.46 -21.10
N LYS A 146 0.54 2.90 -19.97
CA LYS A 146 0.27 3.44 -18.61
C LYS A 146 0.72 4.90 -18.46
N THR A 147 1.92 5.21 -18.92
CA THR A 147 2.48 6.57 -18.88
C THR A 147 1.64 7.56 -19.70
N GLN A 148 1.12 7.12 -20.84
CA GLN A 148 0.27 7.95 -21.70
C GLN A 148 -1.14 8.14 -21.10
N LEU A 149 -1.69 7.10 -20.44
CA LEU A 149 -2.93 7.21 -19.68
C LEU A 149 -2.79 8.22 -18.53
N ALA A 150 -1.71 8.15 -17.75
CA ALA A 150 -1.44 9.10 -16.68
C ALA A 150 -1.38 10.54 -17.21
N ARG A 151 -0.70 10.77 -18.34
CA ARG A 151 -0.66 12.07 -19.03
C ARG A 151 -2.06 12.56 -19.41
N VAL A 152 -2.89 11.71 -19.99
CA VAL A 152 -4.27 12.07 -20.35
C VAL A 152 -5.09 12.44 -19.12
N LEU A 153 -4.94 11.73 -17.99
CA LEU A 153 -5.60 12.08 -16.73
C LEU A 153 -5.08 13.41 -16.13
N GLN A 154 -3.83 13.79 -16.41
CA GLN A 154 -3.29 15.13 -16.11
C GLN A 154 -3.79 16.20 -17.10
N GLY A 155 -4.40 15.78 -18.20
CA GLY A 155 -4.76 16.57 -19.38
C GLY A 155 -3.56 17.08 -20.17
N LEU A 156 -2.42 16.40 -20.06
CA LEU A 156 -1.30 16.55 -20.96
C LEU A 156 -1.60 15.85 -22.31
N PRO A 157 -1.03 16.34 -23.43
CA PRO A 157 -1.20 15.69 -24.72
C PRO A 157 -0.42 14.36 -24.79
N TYR A 158 -0.86 13.50 -25.71
CA TYR A 158 -0.08 12.33 -26.12
C TYR A 158 1.29 12.78 -26.63
N ASP A 159 2.32 12.02 -26.26
CA ASP A 159 3.70 12.34 -26.63
C ASP A 159 4.49 11.05 -26.82
N GLU A 160 4.78 10.72 -28.07
CA GLU A 160 5.50 9.50 -28.47
C GLU A 160 6.96 9.51 -28.01
N THR A 161 7.53 10.69 -27.72
CA THR A 161 8.92 10.82 -27.26
C THR A 161 9.10 10.45 -25.80
N VAL A 162 8.00 10.36 -25.03
CA VAL A 162 8.05 9.95 -23.62
C VAL A 162 8.44 8.48 -23.55
N PRO A 163 9.60 8.15 -22.94
CA PRO A 163 10.06 6.77 -22.87
C PRO A 163 9.10 5.93 -22.05
N THR A 164 9.07 4.62 -22.32
CA THR A 164 8.39 3.67 -21.45
C THR A 164 8.97 3.76 -20.05
N THR A 165 8.10 3.88 -19.05
CA THR A 165 8.54 3.99 -17.65
C THR A 165 9.33 2.75 -17.22
N HIS A 166 10.59 2.96 -16.85
CA HIS A 166 11.43 2.02 -16.10
C HIS A 166 11.23 2.30 -14.60
N GLY A 167 11.12 1.27 -13.75
CA GLY A 167 10.85 1.47 -12.32
C GLY A 167 9.45 2.04 -12.03
N VAL A 168 9.27 2.73 -10.90
CA VAL A 168 7.95 3.23 -10.45
C VAL A 168 7.89 4.74 -10.53
N LYS A 169 6.87 5.28 -11.19
CA LYS A 169 6.61 6.71 -11.28
C LYS A 169 5.36 7.08 -10.51
N LEU A 170 5.52 7.88 -9.45
CA LEU A 170 4.40 8.50 -8.75
C LEU A 170 4.00 9.80 -9.45
N VAL A 171 2.71 9.93 -9.73
CA VAL A 171 2.12 11.13 -10.33
C VAL A 171 0.91 11.55 -9.51
N SER A 172 1.02 12.63 -8.74
CA SER A 172 -0.15 13.21 -8.05
C SER A 172 -0.91 14.12 -9.01
N ILE A 173 -2.23 13.92 -9.11
CA ILE A 173 -3.13 14.72 -9.93
C ILE A 173 -4.14 15.42 -9.02
N SER A 174 -3.91 16.71 -8.82
CA SER A 174 -4.86 17.62 -8.18
C SER A 174 -5.64 18.39 -9.24
N ARG A 175 -6.52 17.72 -9.99
CA ARG A 175 -7.44 18.45 -10.88
C ARG A 175 -8.70 18.83 -10.11
N LYS A 176 -8.77 20.09 -9.68
CA LYS A 176 -10.00 20.70 -9.12
C LYS A 176 -11.09 20.97 -10.16
N ALA A 177 -10.85 20.72 -11.45
CA ALA A 177 -11.84 20.95 -12.50
C ALA A 177 -11.82 19.80 -13.52
N GLU A 178 -13.03 19.33 -13.87
CA GLU A 178 -13.41 18.35 -14.92
C GLU A 178 -13.44 16.85 -14.55
N LEU A 179 -12.52 16.34 -13.71
CA LEU A 179 -12.62 14.94 -13.24
C LEU A 179 -13.65 14.74 -12.12
N VAL A 180 -14.16 15.84 -11.53
CA VAL A 180 -14.62 15.83 -10.15
C VAL A 180 -16.00 16.47 -10.00
N ALA A 181 -16.98 15.65 -9.66
CA ALA A 181 -18.17 16.06 -8.92
C ALA A 181 -18.00 15.84 -7.39
N THR A 182 -16.85 15.30 -6.96
CA THR A 182 -16.59 14.72 -5.62
C THR A 182 -15.47 15.41 -4.80
N ASP A 183 -15.00 16.60 -5.19
CA ASP A 183 -13.80 17.34 -4.71
C ASP A 183 -12.52 16.50 -4.39
N ALA A 184 -12.37 15.31 -4.99
CA ALA A 184 -11.34 14.33 -4.64
C ALA A 184 -9.99 14.54 -5.34
N ARG A 185 -8.87 14.38 -4.61
CA ARG A 185 -7.50 14.40 -5.15
C ARG A 185 -7.05 12.98 -5.49
N LEU A 186 -6.57 12.75 -6.71
CA LEU A 186 -6.11 11.44 -7.15
C LEU A 186 -4.58 11.35 -7.08
N ASN A 187 -4.07 10.34 -6.38
CA ASN A 187 -2.66 10.01 -6.33
C ASN A 187 -2.43 8.80 -7.24
N ILE A 188 -1.90 9.02 -8.45
CA ILE A 188 -1.72 7.98 -9.46
C ILE A 188 -0.34 7.36 -9.35
N TRP A 189 -0.33 6.05 -9.13
CA TRP A 189 0.87 5.23 -9.04
C TRP A 189 1.05 4.46 -10.33
N GLY A 190 2.08 4.80 -11.10
CA GLY A 190 2.45 4.11 -12.34
C GLY A 190 3.63 3.18 -12.13
N PHE A 191 3.39 1.88 -11.99
CA PHE A 191 4.48 0.91 -11.91
C PHE A 191 5.01 0.60 -13.32
N GLY A 192 6.32 0.52 -13.48
CA GLY A 192 6.96 0.06 -14.70
C GLY A 192 6.63 -1.41 -14.93
N GLY A 193 6.64 -1.84 -16.20
CA GLY A 193 6.33 -3.24 -16.54
C GLY A 193 7.47 -4.22 -16.26
N GLN A 194 8.28 -3.96 -15.22
CA GLN A 194 9.35 -4.85 -14.80
C GLN A 194 8.77 -5.73 -13.68
N ASP A 195 8.57 -7.01 -13.99
CA ASP A 195 7.90 -8.02 -13.15
C ASP A 195 8.63 -8.38 -11.84
N ILE A 196 9.72 -7.71 -11.48
CA ILE A 196 10.68 -8.32 -10.55
C ILE A 196 10.30 -8.10 -9.07
N TYR A 197 9.42 -7.16 -8.69
CA TYR A 197 9.18 -6.92 -7.26
C TYR A 197 7.73 -6.64 -6.87
N HIS A 198 6.93 -7.71 -6.84
CA HIS A 198 5.62 -7.71 -6.16
C HIS A 198 5.73 -7.36 -4.66
N GLY A 199 6.89 -7.59 -4.04
CA GLY A 199 7.19 -7.22 -2.65
C GLY A 199 7.30 -5.72 -2.40
N THR A 200 7.89 -4.94 -3.32
CA THR A 200 7.99 -3.48 -3.17
C THR A 200 6.63 -2.82 -3.38
N HIS A 201 5.80 -3.36 -4.27
CA HIS A 201 4.44 -2.86 -4.51
C HIS A 201 3.56 -3.00 -3.27
N ALA A 202 3.74 -4.05 -2.47
CA ALA A 202 2.97 -4.28 -1.24
C ALA A 202 3.13 -3.14 -0.21
N LEU A 203 4.21 -2.36 -0.28
CA LEU A 203 4.42 -1.16 0.54
C LEU A 203 3.40 -0.07 0.21
N PHE A 204 2.99 0.03 -1.06
CA PHE A 204 2.10 1.09 -1.56
C PHE A 204 0.64 0.65 -1.62
N LEU A 205 0.39 -0.65 -1.80
CA LEU A 205 -0.91 -1.22 -2.11
C LEU A 205 -1.87 -1.35 -0.91
N LYS A 206 -1.46 -0.99 0.31
CA LYS A 206 -2.33 -1.07 1.49
C LYS A 206 -3.34 0.09 1.54
N GLY A 207 -4.58 -0.26 1.87
CA GLY A 207 -5.71 0.68 2.02
C GLY A 207 -6.64 0.73 0.82
N SER A 208 -7.67 1.57 0.92
CA SER A 208 -8.70 1.76 -0.10
C SER A 208 -8.13 2.43 -1.35
N ALA A 209 -8.24 1.77 -2.50
CA ALA A 209 -7.69 2.24 -3.77
C ALA A 209 -8.57 1.88 -4.97
N VAL A 210 -8.33 2.56 -6.10
CA VAL A 210 -8.90 2.21 -7.41
C VAL A 210 -7.81 1.60 -8.29
N PHE A 211 -8.10 0.46 -8.91
CA PHE A 211 -7.14 -0.26 -9.75
C PHE A 211 -7.49 -0.12 -11.23
N LEU A 212 -6.54 0.39 -12.03
CA LEU A 212 -6.65 0.49 -13.49
C LEU A 212 -5.67 -0.51 -14.13
N ILE A 213 -6.19 -1.59 -14.69
CA ILE A 213 -5.41 -2.63 -15.36
C ILE A 213 -5.43 -2.36 -16.86
N LEU A 214 -4.30 -1.98 -17.44
CA LEU A 214 -4.17 -1.75 -18.88
C LEU A 214 -3.69 -3.02 -19.57
N TRP A 215 -4.33 -3.36 -20.68
CA TRP A 215 -3.94 -4.49 -21.51
C TRP A 215 -4.07 -4.14 -22.99
N ASN A 216 -3.37 -4.89 -23.84
CA ASN A 216 -3.48 -4.78 -25.28
C ASN A 216 -3.47 -6.20 -25.88
N PRO A 217 -4.46 -6.57 -26.73
CA PRO A 217 -4.54 -7.91 -27.29
C PRO A 217 -3.34 -8.35 -28.14
N GLU A 218 -2.53 -7.43 -28.64
CA GLU A 218 -1.27 -7.73 -29.33
C GLU A 218 -0.18 -8.17 -28.35
N LEU A 219 -0.16 -7.58 -27.15
CA LEU A 219 0.76 -7.95 -26.07
C LEU A 219 0.38 -9.27 -25.39
N GLU A 220 -0.89 -9.69 -25.49
CA GLU A 220 -1.35 -11.02 -25.04
C GLU A 220 -0.88 -12.16 -25.95
N LYS A 221 -0.59 -11.86 -27.23
CA LYS A 221 -0.14 -12.85 -28.21
C LYS A 221 1.37 -13.05 -28.23
N ALA A 222 2.12 -12.11 -27.64
CA ALA A 222 3.55 -12.27 -27.47
C ALA A 222 3.77 -13.44 -26.51
N ASN A 223 4.49 -14.48 -26.95
CA ASN A 223 4.94 -15.56 -26.06
C ASN A 223 5.58 -14.94 -24.81
N LEU A 224 5.53 -15.65 -23.68
CA LEU A 224 6.30 -15.36 -22.47
C LEU A 224 7.74 -15.03 -22.89
N TYR A 225 8.05 -13.73 -23.00
CA TYR A 225 9.34 -13.30 -23.47
C TYR A 225 10.28 -13.41 -22.26
N THR A 226 11.13 -14.43 -22.31
CA THR A 226 12.20 -14.62 -21.33
C THR A 226 13.49 -14.03 -21.88
N GLU A 227 13.96 -12.93 -21.31
CA GLU A 227 15.29 -12.39 -21.64
C GLU A 227 16.28 -12.70 -20.51
N GLY A 228 17.12 -13.69 -20.76
CA GLY A 228 18.04 -14.27 -19.77
C GLY A 228 17.36 -14.85 -18.54
N GLY A 229 16.29 -15.62 -18.75
CA GLY A 229 15.66 -16.43 -17.71
C GLY A 229 14.57 -15.74 -16.89
N MET A 230 14.27 -14.46 -17.13
CA MET A 230 13.14 -13.76 -16.49
C MET A 230 12.00 -13.56 -17.48
N GLU A 231 10.82 -14.09 -17.17
CA GLU A 231 9.57 -13.80 -17.88
C GLU A 231 9.19 -12.32 -17.69
N MET A 232 9.09 -11.59 -18.80
CA MET A 232 8.95 -10.12 -18.81
C MET A 232 7.59 -9.62 -19.29
N HIS A 233 6.71 -10.54 -19.69
CA HIS A 233 5.37 -10.25 -20.18
C HIS A 233 4.39 -11.17 -19.49
N ARG A 234 3.35 -10.60 -18.88
CA ARG A 234 2.32 -11.36 -18.16
C ARG A 234 0.98 -11.25 -18.88
N PRO A 235 0.23 -12.34 -19.00
CA PRO A 235 -1.12 -12.28 -19.55
C PRO A 235 -2.02 -11.44 -18.65
N LEU A 236 -3.12 -10.90 -19.18
CA LEU A 236 -4.10 -10.16 -18.39
C LEU A 236 -4.58 -10.94 -17.15
N ALA A 237 -4.72 -12.26 -17.26
CA ALA A 237 -5.10 -13.15 -16.16
C ALA A 237 -4.20 -12.96 -14.92
N TYR A 238 -2.89 -12.82 -15.13
CA TYR A 238 -1.92 -12.60 -14.06
C TYR A 238 -2.19 -11.31 -13.29
N TRP A 239 -2.42 -10.20 -14.00
CA TRP A 239 -2.69 -8.90 -13.37
C TRP A 239 -4.02 -8.89 -12.62
N LEU A 240 -5.02 -9.62 -13.13
CA LEU A 240 -6.30 -9.80 -12.45
C LEU A 240 -6.15 -10.62 -11.17
N ASP A 241 -5.43 -11.74 -11.22
CA ASP A 241 -5.11 -12.54 -10.03
C ASP A 241 -4.30 -11.74 -9.02
N TYR A 242 -3.33 -10.97 -9.48
CA TYR A 242 -2.54 -10.08 -8.63
C TYR A 242 -3.43 -9.09 -7.87
N VAL A 243 -4.37 -8.43 -8.56
CA VAL A 243 -5.33 -7.53 -7.93
C VAL A 243 -6.28 -8.29 -7.00
N ARG A 244 -6.76 -9.49 -7.34
CA ARG A 244 -7.62 -10.29 -6.44
C ARG A 244 -6.96 -10.59 -5.08
N HIS A 245 -5.66 -10.83 -5.07
CA HIS A 245 -4.94 -11.15 -3.84
C HIS A 245 -4.60 -9.91 -3.01
N LEU A 246 -4.46 -8.74 -3.64
CA LEU A 246 -4.01 -7.50 -3.01
C LEU A 246 -5.14 -6.53 -2.68
N ALA A 247 -6.09 -6.40 -3.59
CA ALA A 247 -7.25 -5.57 -3.45
C ALA A 247 -8.32 -6.35 -2.68
N GLY A 248 -8.80 -5.78 -1.57
CA GLY A 248 -10.00 -6.31 -0.92
C GLY A 248 -11.20 -6.27 -1.87
N SER A 249 -12.23 -7.07 -1.58
CA SER A 249 -13.48 -7.14 -2.37
C SER A 249 -14.16 -5.80 -2.60
N GLU A 250 -13.84 -4.79 -1.80
CA GLU A 250 -14.45 -3.46 -1.82
C GLU A 250 -13.76 -2.48 -2.79
N CYS A 251 -12.59 -2.82 -3.32
CA CYS A 251 -11.79 -1.94 -4.17
C CYS A 251 -12.25 -1.99 -5.64
N PRO A 252 -12.64 -0.86 -6.25
CA PRO A 252 -13.04 -0.82 -7.65
C PRO A 252 -11.90 -1.18 -8.61
N VAL A 253 -12.21 -2.01 -9.60
CA VAL A 253 -11.27 -2.43 -10.66
C VAL A 253 -11.80 -2.03 -12.03
N LEU A 254 -10.95 -1.37 -12.83
CA LEU A 254 -11.22 -0.99 -14.22
C LEU A 254 -10.20 -1.71 -15.11
N VAL A 255 -10.68 -2.46 -16.10
CA VAL A 255 -9.85 -3.13 -17.10
C VAL A 255 -9.93 -2.38 -18.42
N ILE A 256 -8.80 -1.82 -18.85
CA ILE A 256 -8.71 -0.84 -19.93
C ILE A 256 -7.94 -1.45 -21.09
N GLN A 257 -8.60 -1.69 -22.23
CA GLN A 257 -7.91 -2.01 -23.47
C GLN A 257 -7.25 -0.73 -24.02
N SER A 258 -5.92 -0.69 -24.08
CA SER A 258 -5.16 0.46 -24.55
C SER A 258 -4.84 0.39 -26.05
N LYS A 259 -4.39 1.53 -26.60
CA LYS A 259 -3.99 1.70 -28.02
C LYS A 259 -5.12 1.37 -29.01
N CYS A 260 -6.37 1.69 -28.64
CA CYS A 260 -7.53 1.55 -29.53
C CYS A 260 -7.59 2.71 -30.54
N ASP A 261 -6.52 2.91 -31.32
CA ASP A 261 -6.29 4.12 -32.11
C ASP A 261 -7.28 4.26 -33.28
N ASP A 262 -7.56 3.16 -33.98
CA ASP A 262 -8.30 3.20 -35.24
C ASP A 262 -9.84 3.16 -35.07
N GLY A 263 -10.35 3.17 -33.83
CA GLY A 263 -11.78 2.96 -33.51
C GLY A 263 -12.36 1.59 -33.95
N ARG A 264 -11.61 0.83 -34.76
CA ARG A 264 -11.96 -0.44 -35.40
C ARG A 264 -10.99 -1.59 -35.10
N ALA A 265 -9.85 -1.32 -34.45
CA ALA A 265 -9.03 -2.39 -33.88
C ALA A 265 -9.88 -3.05 -32.79
N ALA A 266 -10.61 -4.11 -33.19
CA ALA A 266 -11.83 -4.58 -32.55
C ALA A 266 -11.73 -4.44 -31.03
N GLU A 267 -12.60 -3.62 -30.44
CA GLU A 267 -12.77 -3.59 -28.99
C GLU A 267 -12.90 -5.04 -28.54
N ARG A 268 -11.88 -5.51 -27.83
CA ARG A 268 -11.85 -6.85 -27.29
C ARG A 268 -12.22 -6.69 -25.84
N ARG A 269 -13.22 -7.45 -25.44
CA ARG A 269 -13.54 -7.62 -24.03
C ARG A 269 -12.76 -8.83 -23.52
N PRO A 270 -12.16 -8.75 -22.31
CA PRO A 270 -11.66 -9.95 -21.64
C PRO A 270 -12.79 -10.98 -21.51
N ALA A 271 -12.46 -12.28 -21.55
CA ALA A 271 -13.44 -13.33 -21.31
C ALA A 271 -14.09 -13.16 -19.94
N ASP A 272 -15.41 -13.36 -19.82
CA ASP A 272 -16.12 -13.13 -18.54
C ASP A 272 -15.56 -14.02 -17.41
N ALA A 273 -15.11 -15.25 -17.72
CA ALA A 273 -14.43 -16.14 -16.78
C ALA A 273 -13.16 -15.51 -16.16
N LEU A 274 -12.44 -14.65 -16.89
CA LEU A 274 -11.28 -13.93 -16.34
C LEU A 274 -11.69 -12.81 -15.39
N LEU A 275 -12.94 -12.35 -15.42
CA LEU A 275 -13.44 -11.26 -14.60
C LEU A 275 -14.17 -11.75 -13.33
N GLU A 276 -14.43 -13.05 -13.22
CA GLU A 276 -15.07 -13.66 -12.04
C GLU A 276 -14.30 -13.36 -10.74
N GLY A 277 -15.02 -13.14 -9.64
CA GLY A 277 -14.39 -12.81 -8.35
C GLY A 277 -13.89 -11.36 -8.21
N LEU A 278 -14.12 -10.49 -9.19
CA LEU A 278 -13.91 -9.04 -9.09
C LEU A 278 -15.26 -8.31 -9.10
N PRO A 279 -15.90 -8.09 -7.94
CA PRO A 279 -17.21 -7.45 -7.88
C PRO A 279 -17.15 -6.03 -8.44
N GLY A 280 -18.09 -5.66 -9.32
CA GLY A 280 -18.18 -4.31 -9.88
C GLY A 280 -17.09 -3.96 -10.91
N VAL A 281 -16.35 -4.94 -11.45
CA VAL A 281 -15.33 -4.69 -12.47
C VAL A 281 -15.91 -4.05 -13.74
N ARG A 282 -15.26 -2.98 -14.22
CA ARG A 282 -15.67 -2.23 -15.41
C ARG A 282 -14.65 -2.41 -16.54
N THR A 283 -15.11 -2.65 -17.77
CA THR A 283 -14.23 -2.80 -18.95
C THR A 283 -14.44 -1.65 -19.92
N LEU A 284 -13.36 -1.08 -20.47
CA LEU A 284 -13.44 -0.02 -21.48
C LEU A 284 -12.27 -0.04 -22.47
N SER A 285 -12.49 0.56 -23.63
CA SER A 285 -11.48 0.82 -24.67
C SER A 285 -10.93 2.24 -24.54
N PHE A 286 -9.64 2.41 -24.83
CA PHE A 286 -8.97 3.70 -24.70
C PHE A 286 -7.82 3.85 -25.72
N SER A 287 -7.74 5.03 -26.34
CA SER A 287 -6.55 5.50 -27.05
C SER A 287 -6.09 6.82 -26.47
N ALA A 288 -4.86 6.84 -25.95
CA ALA A 288 -4.22 8.10 -25.58
C ALA A 288 -3.93 8.96 -26.82
N ARG A 289 -3.61 8.34 -27.96
CA ARG A 289 -3.20 9.00 -29.20
C ARG A 289 -4.35 9.77 -29.85
N THR A 290 -5.51 9.13 -30.01
CA THR A 290 -6.69 9.74 -30.64
C THR A 290 -7.68 10.33 -29.63
N ARG A 291 -7.42 10.14 -28.33
CA ARG A 291 -8.35 10.44 -27.22
C ARG A 291 -9.66 9.66 -27.26
N HIS A 292 -9.73 8.60 -28.08
CA HIS A 292 -10.88 7.69 -28.09
C HIS A 292 -11.10 7.10 -26.68
N GLY A 293 -12.34 7.15 -26.20
CA GLY A 293 -12.72 6.65 -24.88
C GLY A 293 -12.26 7.49 -23.68
N ALA A 294 -11.64 8.66 -23.88
CA ALA A 294 -11.12 9.48 -22.77
C ALA A 294 -12.23 10.04 -21.85
N GLU A 295 -13.35 10.50 -22.42
CA GLU A 295 -14.49 10.99 -21.62
C GLU A 295 -15.17 9.85 -20.84
N THR A 296 -15.35 8.70 -21.48
CA THR A 296 -15.87 7.48 -20.83
C THR A 296 -14.98 7.04 -19.68
N LEU A 297 -13.66 7.02 -19.88
CA LEU A 297 -12.68 6.73 -18.83
C LEU A 297 -12.84 7.66 -17.62
N VAL A 298 -12.95 8.98 -17.87
CA VAL A 298 -13.13 9.98 -16.81
C VAL A 298 -14.44 9.75 -16.05
N GLY A 299 -15.54 9.45 -16.75
CA GLY A 299 -16.83 9.12 -16.12
C GLY A 299 -16.76 7.86 -15.27
N VAL A 300 -16.24 6.76 -15.82
CA VAL A 300 -16.11 5.46 -15.13
C VAL A 300 -15.16 5.56 -13.92
N LEU A 301 -14.07 6.32 -14.02
CA LEU A 301 -13.17 6.58 -12.91
C LEU A 301 -13.85 7.41 -11.81
N ARG A 302 -14.68 8.40 -12.17
CA ARG A 302 -15.46 9.20 -11.23
C ARG A 302 -16.45 8.33 -10.45
N ASP A 303 -17.18 7.46 -11.13
CA ASP A 303 -18.12 6.53 -10.51
C ASP A 303 -17.39 5.56 -9.57
N ALA A 304 -16.22 5.07 -9.97
CA ALA A 304 -15.37 4.22 -9.12
C ALA A 304 -14.92 4.94 -7.84
N VAL A 305 -14.51 6.20 -7.94
CA VAL A 305 -14.15 7.02 -6.78
C VAL A 305 -15.35 7.24 -5.86
N ALA A 306 -16.53 7.53 -6.43
CA ALA A 306 -17.76 7.73 -5.65
C ALA A 306 -18.17 6.43 -4.93
N GLU A 307 -18.09 5.29 -5.61
CA GLU A 307 -18.35 3.96 -5.06
C GLU A 307 -17.38 3.62 -3.91
N LEU A 308 -16.09 3.91 -4.10
CA LEU A 308 -15.07 3.73 -3.06
C LEU A 308 -15.40 4.61 -1.85
N HIS A 309 -15.72 5.88 -2.05
CA HIS A 309 -16.08 6.81 -0.95
C HIS A 309 -17.39 6.46 -0.25
N ALA A 310 -18.34 5.82 -0.95
CA ALA A 310 -19.58 5.35 -0.33
C ALA A 310 -19.31 4.20 0.67
N ARG A 311 -18.33 3.35 0.38
CA ARG A 311 -17.90 2.24 1.26
C ARG A 311 -16.89 2.68 2.31
N HIS A 312 -15.99 3.58 1.93
CA HIS A 312 -14.89 4.09 2.72
C HIS A 312 -14.90 5.62 2.68
N PRO A 313 -15.73 6.26 3.52
CA PRO A 313 -15.83 7.72 3.56
C PRO A 313 -14.45 8.36 3.75
N PRO A 314 -14.16 9.48 3.05
CA PRO A 314 -12.93 10.22 3.27
C PRO A 314 -12.73 10.53 4.75
N PRO A 315 -11.56 10.19 5.33
CA PRO A 315 -11.34 10.33 6.75
C PRO A 315 -11.29 11.80 7.16
N LEU A 316 -11.57 12.03 8.43
CA LEU A 316 -11.33 13.30 9.10
C LEU A 316 -9.91 13.31 9.67
N LEU A 317 -9.10 14.27 9.23
CA LEU A 317 -7.74 14.46 9.74
C LEU A 317 -7.65 15.75 10.55
N GLY A 318 -6.78 15.77 11.56
CA GLY A 318 -6.45 17.00 12.27
C GLY A 318 -5.82 18.02 11.33
N ARG A 319 -6.17 19.30 11.48
CA ARG A 319 -5.63 20.38 10.63
C ARG A 319 -4.09 20.43 10.62
N GLY A 320 -3.44 20.18 11.76
CA GLY A 320 -1.98 20.14 11.84
C GLY A 320 -1.37 19.08 10.93
N TRP A 321 -1.99 17.90 10.86
CA TRP A 321 -1.55 16.80 10.00
C TRP A 321 -1.61 17.18 8.52
N VAL A 322 -2.70 17.83 8.12
CA VAL A 322 -2.92 18.32 6.74
C VAL A 322 -1.88 19.37 6.36
N VAL A 323 -1.64 20.36 7.23
CA VAL A 323 -0.65 21.42 6.97
C VAL A 323 0.76 20.85 6.81
N ILE A 324 1.17 19.92 7.68
CA ILE A 324 2.50 19.29 7.59
C ILE A 324 2.64 18.50 6.29
N ARG A 325 1.65 17.68 5.95
CA ARG A 325 1.60 16.95 4.68
C ARG A 325 1.77 17.88 3.48
N ASP A 326 1.05 18.99 3.48
CA ASP A 326 1.07 19.94 2.36
C ASP A 326 2.40 20.70 2.28
N LYS A 327 3.02 21.04 3.41
CA LYS A 327 4.39 21.59 3.46
C LYS A 327 5.42 20.63 2.84
N LEU A 328 5.36 19.33 3.18
CA LEU A 328 6.25 18.32 2.62
C LEU A 328 6.08 18.20 1.10
N ARG A 329 4.83 18.19 0.62
CA ARG A 329 4.52 18.13 -0.81
C ARG A 329 4.97 19.38 -1.55
N HIS A 330 4.80 20.55 -0.94
CA HIS A 330 5.23 21.81 -1.53
C HIS A 330 6.75 21.84 -1.71
N GLY A 331 7.51 21.47 -0.67
CA GLY A 331 8.97 21.37 -0.77
C GLY A 331 9.44 20.35 -1.79
N LEU A 332 8.75 19.21 -1.91
CA LEU A 332 9.02 18.24 -2.98
C LEU A 332 8.78 18.86 -4.37
N ALA A 333 7.66 19.56 -4.56
CA ALA A 333 7.32 20.20 -5.84
C ALA A 333 8.31 21.31 -6.24
N GLU A 334 8.89 22.02 -5.26
CA GLU A 334 9.95 23.02 -5.49
C GLU A 334 11.34 22.39 -5.69
N GLY A 335 11.48 21.08 -5.51
CA GLY A 335 12.76 20.36 -5.59
C GLY A 335 13.69 20.66 -4.41
N THR A 336 13.19 21.25 -3.33
CA THR A 336 13.97 21.63 -2.14
C THR A 336 14.05 20.52 -1.10
N LEU A 337 13.19 19.50 -1.19
CA LEU A 337 13.07 18.43 -0.20
C LEU A 337 13.01 17.04 -0.88
N ARG A 338 14.11 16.28 -0.77
CA ARG A 338 14.17 14.85 -1.13
C ARG A 338 14.06 13.93 0.07
N THR A 339 14.79 14.27 1.14
CA THR A 339 14.79 13.56 2.42
C THR A 339 14.77 14.56 3.56
N MET A 340 14.44 14.09 4.77
CA MET A 340 14.39 14.90 5.99
C MET A 340 14.84 14.05 7.19
N ALA A 341 15.58 14.63 8.14
CA ALA A 341 15.90 13.92 9.38
C ALA A 341 14.66 13.86 10.30
N ARG A 342 14.57 12.84 11.17
CA ARG A 342 13.47 12.75 12.15
C ARG A 342 13.37 13.97 13.05
N ALA A 343 14.51 14.49 13.52
CA ALA A 343 14.53 15.67 14.36
C ALA A 343 13.92 16.90 13.66
N ASP A 344 14.21 17.09 12.37
CA ASP A 344 13.66 18.19 11.58
C ASP A 344 12.14 18.02 11.38
N PHE A 345 11.67 16.78 11.19
CA PHE A 345 10.25 16.48 11.11
C PHE A 345 9.53 16.75 12.43
N ASP A 346 10.13 16.35 13.56
CA ASP A 346 9.57 16.58 14.89
C ASP A 346 9.54 18.09 15.22
N GLU A 347 10.54 18.85 14.78
CA GLU A 347 10.54 20.32 14.86
C GLU A 347 9.43 20.91 14.00
N LEU A 348 9.29 20.47 12.75
CA LEU A 348 8.22 20.90 11.84
C LEU A 348 6.82 20.64 12.44
N CYS A 349 6.64 19.52 13.14
CA CYS A 349 5.41 19.22 13.87
C CYS A 349 5.18 20.20 15.02
N ARG A 350 6.22 20.50 15.80
CA ARG A 350 6.15 21.42 16.94
C ARG A 350 5.85 22.85 16.51
N GLU A 351 6.51 23.34 15.47
CA GLU A 351 6.30 24.68 14.91
C GLU A 351 4.91 24.84 14.29
N THR A 352 4.40 23.80 13.63
CA THR A 352 3.08 23.85 13.00
C THR A 352 1.95 23.76 14.04
N GLY A 353 2.16 23.00 15.12
CA GLY A 353 1.14 22.74 16.13
C GLY A 353 0.03 21.81 15.63
N GLY A 354 -0.84 21.36 16.56
CA GLY A 354 -1.94 20.44 16.22
C GLY A 354 -1.50 19.00 15.93
N VAL A 355 -0.32 18.61 16.43
CA VAL A 355 0.19 17.23 16.43
C VAL A 355 0.63 16.90 17.85
N SER A 356 -0.01 15.91 18.48
CA SER A 356 0.33 15.50 19.85
C SER A 356 1.51 14.55 19.90
N ASP A 357 1.71 13.73 18.87
CA ASP A 357 2.83 12.81 18.73
C ASP A 357 3.29 12.74 17.26
N PRO A 358 4.49 13.29 16.94
CA PRO A 358 5.07 13.22 15.61
C PRO A 358 5.24 11.78 15.09
N ALA A 359 5.45 10.79 15.96
CA ALA A 359 5.60 9.40 15.53
C ALA A 359 4.30 8.84 14.93
N ILE A 360 3.15 9.19 15.52
CA ILE A 360 1.84 8.77 15.01
C ILE A 360 1.58 9.39 13.65
N LEU A 361 1.83 10.69 13.49
CA LEU A 361 1.67 11.36 12.19
C LEU A 361 2.62 10.77 11.16
N ARG A 362 3.89 10.52 11.51
CA ARG A 362 4.87 9.94 10.59
C ARG A 362 4.46 8.55 10.11
N GLU A 363 3.96 7.70 11.02
CA GLU A 363 3.42 6.38 10.66
C GLU A 363 2.20 6.49 9.74
N TYR A 364 1.29 7.44 10.02
CA TYR A 364 0.16 7.72 9.15
C TYR A 364 0.60 8.19 7.75
N LEU A 365 1.53 9.14 7.66
CA LEU A 365 2.07 9.63 6.40
C LEU A 365 2.81 8.53 5.62
N HIS A 366 3.46 7.60 6.33
CA HIS A 366 4.07 6.42 5.73
C HIS A 366 3.02 5.48 5.14
N ARG A 367 2.02 5.06 5.92
CA ARG A 367 0.96 4.14 5.49
C ARG A 367 0.03 4.73 4.42
N SER A 368 -0.13 6.06 4.41
CA SER A 368 -0.88 6.77 3.37
C SER A 368 -0.06 6.97 2.08
N GLY A 369 1.25 6.68 2.11
CA GLY A 369 2.13 6.79 0.95
C GLY A 369 2.55 8.22 0.63
N VAL A 370 2.49 9.14 1.60
CA VAL A 370 3.02 10.51 1.46
C VAL A 370 4.55 10.52 1.61
N ILE A 371 5.07 9.71 2.54
CA ILE A 371 6.50 9.56 2.81
C ILE A 371 6.88 8.08 2.90
N PHE A 372 8.18 7.79 2.85
CA PHE A 372 8.70 6.48 3.20
C PHE A 372 9.59 6.57 4.44
N HIS A 373 9.27 5.76 5.44
CA HIS A 373 9.90 5.77 6.75
C HIS A 373 9.87 4.36 7.32
N SER A 374 10.93 4.00 8.05
CA SER A 374 10.94 2.86 8.95
C SER A 374 11.88 3.17 10.11
N GLU A 375 11.56 2.70 11.31
CA GLU A 375 12.29 3.02 12.55
C GLU A 375 13.76 2.61 12.52
N ASN A 376 14.10 1.53 11.80
CA ASN A 376 15.45 0.95 11.79
C ASN A 376 16.15 1.01 10.43
N LEU A 377 15.58 1.72 9.48
CA LEU A 377 16.12 1.81 8.12
C LEU A 377 16.39 3.28 7.76
N PHE A 378 17.02 3.48 6.62
CA PHE A 378 17.27 4.79 6.04
C PHE A 378 18.22 5.69 6.85
N GLY A 379 19.03 5.11 7.74
CA GLY A 379 19.91 5.90 8.62
C GLY A 379 19.13 6.91 9.48
N GLY A 380 17.88 6.61 9.83
CA GLY A 380 17.02 7.53 10.58
C GLY A 380 16.40 8.65 9.75
N LYS A 381 16.57 8.65 8.42
CA LYS A 381 15.95 9.63 7.51
C LYS A 381 14.53 9.23 7.11
N ILE A 382 13.77 10.24 6.70
CA ILE A 382 12.46 10.14 6.07
C ILE A 382 12.67 10.45 4.59
N ILE A 383 12.24 9.55 3.71
CA ILE A 383 12.25 9.77 2.26
C ILE A 383 10.95 10.47 1.87
N ILE A 384 11.05 11.64 1.25
CA ILE A 384 9.91 12.43 0.77
C ILE A 384 9.77 12.23 -0.73
N ASP A 385 10.89 12.32 -1.47
CA ASP A 385 10.92 12.03 -2.91
C ASP A 385 11.01 10.52 -3.14
N GLN A 386 9.84 9.89 -3.15
CA GLN A 386 9.71 8.45 -3.38
C GLN A 386 10.06 8.06 -4.81
N SER A 387 9.79 8.91 -5.80
CA SER A 387 10.14 8.62 -7.20
C SER A 387 11.64 8.55 -7.37
N TRP A 388 12.37 9.52 -6.82
CA TRP A 388 13.85 9.52 -6.80
C TRP A 388 14.41 8.26 -6.13
N ALA A 389 13.88 7.90 -4.95
CA ALA A 389 14.35 6.72 -4.24
C ALA A 389 14.06 5.42 -4.99
N LEU A 390 12.87 5.30 -5.58
CA LEU A 390 12.47 4.15 -6.39
C LEU A 390 13.36 4.06 -7.65
N GLU A 391 13.54 5.15 -8.39
CA GLU A 391 14.42 5.19 -9.55
C GLU A 391 15.83 4.70 -9.20
N ALA A 392 16.39 5.16 -8.08
CA ALA A 392 17.72 4.74 -7.63
C ALA A 392 17.80 3.24 -7.31
N ILE A 393 16.85 2.67 -6.56
CA ILE A 393 16.89 1.23 -6.22
C ILE A 393 16.57 0.33 -7.42
N TYR A 394 15.79 0.82 -8.40
CA TYR A 394 15.48 0.05 -9.60
C TYR A 394 16.63 0.02 -10.62
N THR A 395 17.60 0.93 -10.52
CA THR A 395 18.77 0.92 -11.42
C THR A 395 19.59 -0.36 -11.36
N ILE A 396 19.56 -1.12 -10.26
CA ILE A 396 20.22 -2.42 -10.19
C ILE A 396 19.61 -3.44 -11.18
N PHE A 397 18.38 -3.19 -11.65
CA PHE A 397 17.70 -3.99 -12.67
C PHE A 397 17.83 -3.40 -14.07
N ASP A 398 18.70 -2.40 -14.25
CA ASP A 398 18.97 -1.86 -15.57
C ASP A 398 19.50 -2.97 -16.50
N ARG A 399 18.83 -3.11 -17.64
CA ARG A 399 19.02 -4.21 -18.61
C ARG A 399 20.35 -4.14 -19.34
N HIS A 400 20.92 -2.93 -19.45
CA HIS A 400 22.10 -2.68 -20.25
C HIS A 400 23.35 -2.51 -19.38
N ARG A 401 23.17 -2.08 -18.13
CA ARG A 401 24.28 -1.74 -17.22
C ARG A 401 24.44 -2.77 -16.11
N CYS A 402 23.42 -3.00 -15.28
CA CYS A 402 23.57 -3.81 -14.07
C CYS A 402 23.31 -5.29 -14.31
N LEU A 403 22.20 -5.65 -14.96
CA LEU A 403 21.80 -7.05 -15.14
C LEU A 403 22.87 -7.93 -15.82
N PRO A 404 23.61 -7.48 -16.85
CA PRO A 404 24.67 -8.30 -17.45
C PRO A 404 25.82 -8.62 -16.50
N TRP A 405 26.12 -7.74 -15.53
CA TRP A 405 27.24 -7.88 -14.60
C TRP A 405 26.86 -8.63 -13.33
N LEU A 406 25.62 -8.46 -12.87
CA LEU A 406 25.11 -9.11 -11.66
C LEU A 406 24.63 -10.54 -11.91
N ARG A 407 24.49 -10.95 -13.18
CA ARG A 407 24.14 -12.31 -13.57
C ARG A 407 25.34 -13.24 -13.41
N GLY A 408 25.31 -13.99 -12.32
CA GLY A 408 26.32 -15.01 -11.99
C GLY A 408 26.01 -15.61 -10.64
N ASP A 409 26.49 -15.00 -9.58
CA ASP A 409 26.18 -15.37 -8.20
C ASP A 409 25.11 -14.46 -7.55
N GLY A 410 24.60 -13.47 -8.29
CA GLY A 410 23.62 -12.50 -7.79
C GLY A 410 24.14 -11.67 -6.62
N THR A 411 25.46 -11.56 -6.46
CA THR A 411 26.08 -10.77 -5.41
C THR A 411 26.64 -9.46 -5.94
N PHE A 412 26.71 -8.45 -5.07
CA PHE A 412 27.28 -7.15 -5.40
C PHE A 412 27.72 -6.40 -4.16
N THR A 413 28.57 -5.39 -4.34
CA THR A 413 28.88 -4.39 -3.30
C THR A 413 28.40 -3.00 -3.68
N ARG A 414 28.38 -2.10 -2.68
CA ARG A 414 28.04 -0.69 -2.91
C ARG A 414 28.93 -0.08 -3.99
N GLN A 415 30.24 -0.29 -3.92
CA GLN A 415 31.20 0.29 -4.88
C GLN A 415 30.98 -0.21 -6.31
N GLU A 416 30.51 -1.45 -6.47
CA GLU A 416 30.22 -2.01 -7.79
C GLU A 416 29.00 -1.34 -8.41
N ILE A 417 27.91 -1.18 -7.67
CA ILE A 417 26.71 -0.46 -8.16
C ILE A 417 27.01 1.02 -8.39
N ASP A 418 27.86 1.63 -7.55
CA ASP A 418 28.36 2.99 -7.74
C ASP A 418 29.03 3.15 -9.11
N ARG A 419 30.03 2.32 -9.40
CA ARG A 419 30.72 2.33 -10.70
C ARG A 419 29.79 2.03 -11.88
N LEU A 420 28.82 1.15 -11.67
CA LEU A 420 27.93 0.70 -12.75
C LEU A 420 26.85 1.72 -13.07
N VAL A 421 26.23 2.38 -12.08
CA VAL A 421 25.10 3.31 -12.31
C VAL A 421 25.03 4.49 -11.34
N TRP A 422 25.27 4.31 -10.02
CA TRP A 422 24.98 5.39 -9.06
C TRP A 422 25.94 6.58 -9.16
N HIS A 423 27.15 6.39 -9.66
CA HIS A 423 28.10 7.48 -9.91
C HIS A 423 27.57 8.49 -10.93
N ASP A 424 26.97 8.00 -12.02
CA ASP A 424 26.39 8.85 -13.07
C ASP A 424 25.13 9.58 -12.60
N LEU A 425 24.46 9.06 -11.58
CA LEU A 425 23.32 9.70 -10.92
C LEU A 425 23.74 10.74 -9.87
N GLY A 426 25.05 10.87 -9.60
CA GLY A 426 25.60 11.83 -8.64
C GLY A 426 25.20 11.53 -7.19
N LEU A 427 24.94 10.27 -6.86
CA LEU A 427 24.47 9.87 -5.52
C LEU A 427 25.61 9.86 -4.51
N THR A 428 25.41 10.49 -3.34
CA THR A 428 26.42 10.49 -2.27
C THR A 428 26.53 9.11 -1.62
N VAL A 429 27.62 8.85 -0.90
CA VAL A 429 27.79 7.58 -0.17
C VAL A 429 26.64 7.36 0.83
N GLU A 430 26.20 8.41 1.51
CA GLU A 430 25.07 8.34 2.45
C GLU A 430 23.75 8.00 1.74
N GLU A 431 23.53 8.49 0.52
CA GLU A 431 22.35 8.14 -0.30
C GLU A 431 22.42 6.69 -0.81
N GLN A 432 23.61 6.21 -1.16
CA GLN A 432 23.81 4.83 -1.56
C GLN A 432 23.55 3.84 -0.42
N GLU A 433 24.04 4.13 0.79
CA GLU A 433 23.73 3.34 2.00
C GLU A 433 22.23 3.38 2.35
N LEU A 434 21.61 4.56 2.19
CA LEU A 434 20.16 4.73 2.30
C LEU A 434 19.42 3.78 1.35
N PHE A 435 19.83 3.71 0.08
CA PHE A 435 19.21 2.84 -0.92
C PHE A 435 19.45 1.35 -0.69
N LEU A 436 20.64 0.95 -0.24
CA LEU A 436 20.90 -0.43 0.15
C LEU A 436 20.00 -0.86 1.32
N SER A 437 19.84 0.00 2.33
CA SER A 437 18.90 -0.25 3.42
C SER A 437 17.45 -0.36 2.93
N MET A 438 17.07 0.44 1.93
CA MET A 438 15.76 0.38 1.29
C MET A 438 15.56 -0.92 0.52
N MET A 439 16.53 -1.32 -0.28
CA MET A 439 16.49 -2.57 -1.02
C MET A 439 16.37 -3.77 -0.08
N ALA A 440 17.11 -3.75 1.04
CA ALA A 440 17.00 -4.78 2.08
C ALA A 440 15.61 -4.85 2.68
N SER A 441 15.03 -3.70 3.03
CA SER A 441 13.68 -3.61 3.59
C SER A 441 12.58 -4.11 2.65
N CYS A 442 12.81 -3.96 1.35
CA CYS A 442 11.90 -4.38 0.31
C CYS A 442 12.08 -5.87 -0.06
N GLY A 443 13.04 -6.57 0.55
CA GLY A 443 13.40 -7.94 0.18
C GLY A 443 14.06 -8.05 -1.20
N ILE A 444 14.57 -6.93 -1.73
CA ILE A 444 15.29 -6.91 -3.02
C ILE A 444 16.67 -7.55 -2.86
N CYS A 445 17.37 -7.21 -1.79
CA CYS A 445 18.69 -7.76 -1.47
C CYS A 445 18.84 -8.09 0.02
N PHE A 446 19.85 -8.87 0.36
CA PHE A 446 20.11 -9.31 1.73
C PHE A 446 21.60 -9.24 2.03
N HIS A 447 21.97 -8.95 3.29
CA HIS A 447 23.35 -9.08 3.74
C HIS A 447 23.82 -10.53 3.58
N TRP A 448 24.95 -10.74 2.90
CA TRP A 448 25.55 -12.07 2.76
C TRP A 448 26.76 -12.22 3.69
N HIS A 449 27.80 -11.43 3.47
CA HIS A 449 28.99 -11.42 4.33
C HIS A 449 29.72 -10.08 4.22
N GLU A 450 30.54 -9.78 5.22
CA GLU A 450 31.43 -8.63 5.24
C GLU A 450 32.81 -9.07 4.72
N LYS A 451 33.38 -8.29 3.79
CA LYS A 451 34.75 -8.47 3.34
C LYS A 451 35.73 -8.03 4.43
N ALA A 452 36.99 -8.45 4.32
CA ALA A 452 38.05 -8.09 5.28
C ALA A 452 38.35 -6.58 5.35
N ASP A 453 37.93 -5.81 4.36
CA ASP A 453 38.05 -4.34 4.30
C ASP A 453 36.84 -3.61 4.91
N GLY A 454 35.86 -4.34 5.46
CA GLY A 454 34.64 -3.80 6.06
C GLY A 454 33.52 -3.52 5.05
N GLU A 455 33.69 -3.87 3.77
CA GLU A 455 32.64 -3.70 2.76
C GLU A 455 31.64 -4.88 2.80
N TRP A 456 30.35 -4.58 2.91
CA TRP A 456 29.30 -5.58 2.83
C TRP A 456 29.08 -6.08 1.40
N VAL A 457 29.03 -7.40 1.26
CA VAL A 457 28.52 -8.09 0.08
C VAL A 457 27.04 -8.36 0.26
N TRP A 458 26.26 -7.90 -0.71
CA TRP A 458 24.82 -8.04 -0.79
C TRP A 458 24.46 -9.16 -1.76
N LEU A 459 23.35 -9.84 -1.50
CA LEU A 459 22.76 -10.85 -2.36
C LEU A 459 21.41 -10.38 -2.87
N ALA A 460 21.20 -10.35 -4.19
CA ALA A 460 19.89 -10.26 -4.82
C ALA A 460 19.45 -11.64 -5.36
N PRO A 461 18.55 -12.37 -4.66
CA PRO A 461 18.20 -13.75 -5.01
C PRO A 461 17.61 -13.89 -6.42
N GLU A 462 16.80 -12.92 -6.85
CA GLU A 462 16.17 -12.89 -8.19
C GLU A 462 17.18 -12.77 -9.34
N LEU A 463 18.40 -12.34 -9.06
CA LEU A 463 19.46 -12.22 -10.05
C LEU A 463 20.31 -13.50 -10.18
N ARG A 464 20.02 -14.53 -9.37
CA ARG A 464 20.71 -15.81 -9.46
C ARG A 464 20.18 -16.67 -10.62
N PRO A 465 21.05 -17.47 -11.25
CA PRO A 465 20.61 -18.46 -12.22
C PRO A 465 19.66 -19.49 -11.58
N PRO A 466 18.69 -20.02 -12.35
CA PRO A 466 17.84 -21.11 -11.89
C PRO A 466 18.66 -22.30 -11.37
N ARG A 467 18.13 -23.02 -10.37
CA ARG A 467 18.82 -24.17 -9.75
C ARG A 467 19.35 -25.21 -10.75
N GLU A 468 18.69 -25.34 -11.90
CA GLU A 468 19.05 -26.27 -12.97
C GLU A 468 20.38 -25.87 -13.64
N ALA A 469 20.60 -24.59 -13.91
CA ALA A 469 21.85 -24.07 -14.50
C ALA A 469 23.05 -24.15 -13.55
N VAL A 470 22.82 -24.12 -12.23
CA VAL A 470 23.89 -24.27 -11.21
C VAL A 470 24.39 -25.71 -11.11
N ARG A 471 23.56 -26.71 -11.47
CA ARG A 471 23.95 -28.13 -11.43
C ARG A 471 24.85 -28.53 -12.60
N GLU A 472 24.66 -27.96 -13.79
CA GLU A 472 25.51 -28.24 -14.96
C GLU A 472 26.95 -27.72 -14.79
N ASN A 473 27.15 -26.63 -14.04
CA ASN A 473 28.48 -26.09 -13.75
C ASN A 473 29.23 -26.81 -12.60
N ARG A 474 28.63 -27.84 -11.99
CA ARG A 474 29.33 -28.73 -11.03
C ARG A 474 29.60 -30.09 -11.67
N SER A 475 30.37 -30.10 -12.75
CA SER A 475 31.12 -31.32 -13.07
C SER A 475 32.20 -31.49 -11.99
N PRO A 476 32.32 -32.67 -11.34
CA PRO A 476 33.39 -32.89 -10.38
C PRO A 476 34.74 -32.73 -11.09
N PRO A 477 35.78 -32.16 -10.44
CA PRO A 477 37.13 -32.23 -10.99
C PRO A 477 37.47 -33.72 -11.19
N GLY A 478 37.74 -34.10 -12.43
CA GLY A 478 38.06 -35.46 -12.81
C GLY A 478 39.25 -36.00 -12.02
N GLU A 479 39.18 -37.30 -11.73
CA GLU A 479 40.16 -38.13 -11.03
C GLU A 479 41.59 -38.03 -11.58
#